data_AF-A0A9C7UJS3-F1
#
_entry.id   AF-A0A9C7UJS3-F1
#
_cell.length_a   1.000
_cell.length_b   1.000
_cell.length_c   1.000
_cell.angle_alpha   90.00
_cell.angle_beta   90.00
_cell.angle_gamma   90.00
#
_symmetry.space_group_name_H-M   'P 1'
#
loop_
_entity.id
_entity.type
_entity.pdbx_description
1 polymer ?
#
loop_
_entity_poly.entity_id
_entity_poly.type
_entity_poly.pdbx_seq_one_letter_code
_entity_poly.pdbx_strand_id
1 'polypeptide(L)' 'MAATGQVAGGGATFAYVDTSPVLGHMTELLTYSDDIKGLFDMVAAASVDWDGTDPKRPLA' A
#
# COMPACT_ATOMS: atom_id res chain seq x y z
N MET A 1 -10.17 -6.93 16.18
CA MET A 1 -9.78 -6.14 14.99
C MET A 1 -11.01 -5.45 14.47
N ALA A 2 -11.05 -4.12 14.51
CA ALA A 2 -12.06 -3.35 13.78
C ALA A 2 -11.37 -2.74 12.56
N ALA A 3 -11.78 -3.15 11.36
CA ALA A 3 -11.38 -2.51 10.12
C ALA A 3 -12.54 -1.60 9.70
N THR A 4 -12.29 -0.30 9.57
CA THR A 4 -13.27 0.66 9.05
C THR A 4 -12.96 0.91 7.59
N GLY A 5 -13.93 0.66 6.70
CA GLY A 5 -13.79 0.91 5.27
C GLY A 5 -13.83 2.40 4.95
N GLN A 6 -13.02 2.81 3.98
CA GLN A 6 -12.96 4.16 3.41
C GLN A 6 -13.00 4.07 1.87
N VAL A 7 -13.40 5.16 1.22
CA VAL A 7 -13.40 5.27 -0.24
C VAL A 7 -12.40 6.36 -0.64
N ALA A 8 -11.43 6.00 -1.48
CA ALA A 8 -10.43 6.91 -2.01
C ALA A 8 -10.98 7.71 -3.20
N GLY A 9 -10.27 8.78 -3.59
CA GLY A 9 -10.52 9.44 -4.88
C GLY A 9 -10.44 8.43 -6.03
N GLY A 10 -11.49 8.36 -6.86
CA GLY A 10 -11.63 7.34 -7.90
C GLY A 10 -12.53 6.15 -7.55
N GLY A 11 -13.08 6.09 -6.32
CA GLY A 11 -14.08 5.07 -5.93
C GLY A 11 -13.49 3.75 -5.42
N ALA A 12 -12.17 3.64 -5.33
CA ALA A 12 -11.52 2.48 -4.72
C ALA A 12 -11.89 2.39 -3.23
N THR A 13 -12.41 1.24 -2.80
CA THR A 13 -12.70 0.98 -1.39
C THR A 13 -11.51 0.29 -0.74
N PHE A 14 -11.13 0.74 0.45
CA PHE A 14 -9.99 0.23 1.18
C PHE A 14 -10.24 0.24 2.69
N ALA A 15 -9.42 -0.49 3.45
CA ALA A 15 -9.44 -0.46 4.90
C ALA A 15 -8.04 -0.71 5.47
N TYR A 16 -7.68 0.00 6.54
CA TYR A 16 -6.51 -0.33 7.33
C TYR A 16 -6.88 -1.31 8.44
N VAL A 17 -6.07 -2.37 8.56
CA VAL A 17 -6.12 -3.34 9.64
C VAL A 17 -4.88 -3.15 10.51
N ASP A 18 -5.08 -2.94 11.80
CA ASP A 18 -3.98 -2.90 12.75
C ASP A 18 -3.39 -4.31 12.95
N THR A 19 -2.39 -4.62 12.14
CA THR A 19 -1.56 -5.82 12.22
C THR A 19 -0.24 -5.57 12.94
N SER A 20 -0.03 -4.37 13.50
CA SER A 20 1.23 -3.98 14.13
C SER A 20 1.67 -4.90 15.27
N PRO A 21 0.78 -5.53 16.07
CA PRO A 21 1.21 -6.45 17.12
C PRO A 21 1.89 -7.74 16.60
N VAL A 22 1.69 -8.08 15.32
CA VAL A 22 2.22 -9.32 14.71
C VAL A 22 3.27 -9.01 13.64
N LEU A 23 3.04 -7.99 12.82
CA LEU A 23 3.88 -7.67 11.65
C LEU A 23 4.80 -6.45 11.87
N GLY A 24 4.60 -5.68 12.95
CA GLY A 24 5.33 -4.43 13.20
C GLY A 24 4.84 -3.23 12.38
N HIS A 25 3.81 -3.41 11.55
CA HIS A 25 3.17 -2.36 10.76
C HIS A 25 1.67 -2.67 10.54
N MET A 26 0.90 -1.68 10.12
CA MET A 26 -0.49 -1.87 9.66
C MET A 26 -0.52 -2.54 8.29
N THR A 27 -1.66 -3.14 7.94
CA THR A 27 -1.92 -3.72 6.62
C THR A 27 -3.08 -2.99 5.96
N GLU A 28 -2.91 -2.56 4.72
CA GLU A 28 -3.98 -1.98 3.91
C GLU A 28 -4.64 -3.08 3.05
N LEU A 29 -5.96 -3.18 3.12
CA LEU A 29 -6.78 -4.00 2.25
C LEU A 29 -7.36 -3.10 1.16
N LEU A 30 -7.13 -3.45 -0.09
CA LEU A 30 -7.62 -2.71 -1.26
C LEU A 30 -8.60 -3.58 -2.04
N THR A 31 -9.67 -2.98 -2.55
CA THR A 31 -10.56 -3.65 -3.50
C THR A 31 -9.78 -3.94 -4.77
N TYR A 32 -9.89 -5.17 -5.28
CA TYR A 32 -9.27 -5.52 -6.54
C TYR A 32 -9.99 -4.81 -7.71
N SER A 33 -9.21 -4.10 -8.52
CA SER A 33 -9.63 -3.53 -9.80
C SER A 33 -8.42 -3.42 -10.73
N ASP A 34 -8.67 -3.27 -12.03
CA ASP A 34 -7.61 -3.10 -13.01
C ASP A 34 -6.82 -1.80 -12.79
N ASP A 35 -7.47 -0.75 -12.28
CA ASP A 35 -6.80 0.52 -11.94
C ASP A 35 -5.81 0.34 -10.77
N ILE A 36 -6.23 -0.36 -9.71
CA ILE A 36 -5.34 -0.66 -8.57
C ILE A 36 -4.21 -1.57 -9.02
N LYS A 37 -4.51 -2.59 -9.83
CA LYS A 37 -3.48 -3.45 -10.41
C LYS A 37 -2.47 -2.64 -11.23
N GLY A 38 -2.94 -1.75 -12.09
CA GLY A 38 -2.09 -0.90 -12.93
C GLY A 38 -1.18 0.03 -12.12
N LEU A 39 -1.67 0.55 -10.98
CA LEU A 39 -0.85 1.30 -10.04
C LEU A 39 0.32 0.44 -9.51
N PHE A 40 0.05 -0.79 -9.06
CA PHE A 40 1.10 -1.69 -8.57
C PHE A 40 2.04 -2.16 -9.68
N ASP A 41 1.56 -2.34 -10.92
CA ASP A 41 2.41 -2.64 -12.07
C ASP A 41 3.41 -1.49 -12.33
N MET A 42 2.97 -0.23 -12.21
CA MET A 42 3.85 0.95 -12.33
C MET A 42 4.89 1.02 -11.21
N VAL A 43 4.49 0.73 -9.96
CA VAL A 43 5.43 0.65 -8.82
C VAL A 43 6.45 -0.47 -9.03
N ALA A 44 6.01 -1.65 -9.49
CA ALA A 44 6.89 -2.78 -9.77
C ALA A 44 7.91 -2.43 -10.87
N ALA A 45 7.48 -1.81 -11.96
CA ALA A 45 8.37 -1.36 -13.01
C ALA A 45 9.40 -0.33 -12.52
N ALA A 46 8.99 0.62 -11.66
CA ALA A 46 9.88 1.61 -11.07
C ALA A 46 10.87 1.02 -10.05
N SER A 47 10.60 -0.18 -9.51
CA SER A 47 11.45 -0.84 -8.53
C SER A 47 12.65 -1.58 -9.13
N VAL A 48 12.66 -1.80 -10.45
CA VAL A 48 13.76 -2.50 -11.15
C VAL A 48 15.06 -1.74 -10.92
N ASP A 49 16.10 -2.47 -10.50
CA ASP A 49 17.45 -1.98 -10.18
C ASP A 49 17.52 -0.95 -9.02
N TRP A 50 16.44 -0.76 -8.25
CA TRP A 50 16.48 0.06 -7.04
C TRP A 50 17.06 -0.72 -5.86
N ASP A 51 18.18 -0.26 -5.32
CA ASP A 51 18.91 -0.91 -4.22
C ASP A 51 18.53 -0.41 -2.82
N GLY A 52 17.63 0.57 -2.74
CA GLY A 52 17.14 1.12 -1.47
C GLY A 52 18.09 2.11 -0.77
N THR A 53 19.23 2.48 -1.34
CA THR A 53 20.27 3.27 -0.64
C THR A 53 20.07 4.79 -0.65
N ASP A 54 19.28 5.34 -1.58
CA ASP A 54 18.88 6.77 -1.64
C ASP A 54 17.36 6.96 -1.47
N PRO A 55 16.79 6.75 -0.27
CA PRO A 55 15.38 6.99 -0.03
C PRO A 55 15.09 8.49 0.04
N LYS A 56 14.08 8.97 -0.71
CA LYS A 56 13.62 10.38 -0.63
C LYS A 56 13.06 10.74 0.75
N ARG A 57 12.56 9.76 1.50
CA ARG A 57 12.16 9.91 2.89
C ARG A 57 12.81 8.81 3.72
N PRO A 58 13.90 9.11 4.45
CA PRO A 58 14.51 8.13 5.34
C PRO A 58 13.52 7.76 6.44
N LEU A 59 13.53 6.48 6.83
CA LEU A 59 12.82 6.03 8.01
C LEU A 59 13.67 6.43 9.23
N ALA A 60 13.10 7.27 10.11
CA ALA A 60 13.74 7.68 11.36
C ALA A 60 13.45 6.66 12.48
#